data_AF-A0AAD9UL64-F1
#
_entry.id   AF-A0AAD9UL64-F1
#
_cell.length_a   1.000
_cell.length_b   1.000
_cell.length_c   1.000
_cell.angle_alpha   90.00
_cell.angle_beta   90.00
_cell.angle_gamma   90.00
#
_symmetry.space_group_name_H-M   'P 1'
#
loop_
_entity.id
_entity.type
_entity.pdbx_description
1 polymer ?
#
loop_
_entity_poly.entity_id
_entity_poly.type
_entity_poly.pdbx_seq_one_letter_code
_entity_poly.pdbx_strand_id
1 'polypeptide(L)'
;MFIQFGYVTVFSSVYPTAAMWALLDNIIDMRVGSTKYCLAYQRPFGQRAASIGTWQSALEVVSIMSIITNCILISMSDIAARFSPKLHIYERTIVMIIFEHLILALWLGIYYVTPKVPVWVAEERARLEHRRREAVKVGQ
;
A
#
# COMPACT_ATOMS: atom_id res chain seq x y z
N MET A 1 3.00 3.90 -11.48
CA MET A 1 2.95 3.56 -10.04
C MET A 1 1.54 3.55 -9.45
N PHE A 2 0.88 4.68 -9.14
CA PHE A 2 -0.44 4.65 -8.46
C PHE A 2 -1.53 3.89 -9.24
N ILE A 3 -1.73 4.23 -10.51
CA ILE A 3 -2.76 3.60 -11.35
C ILE A 3 -2.48 2.09 -11.53
N GLN A 4 -1.21 1.75 -11.75
CA GLN A 4 -0.74 0.35 -11.87
C GLN A 4 -0.98 -0.44 -10.58
N PHE A 5 -0.74 0.16 -9.40
CA PHE A 5 -1.10 -0.44 -8.12
C PHE A 5 -2.61 -0.72 -8.02
N GLY A 6 -3.44 0.21 -8.48
CA GLY A 6 -4.90 0.00 -8.55
C GLY A 6 -5.27 -1.19 -9.45
N TYR A 7 -4.70 -1.30 -10.64
CA TYR A 7 -4.96 -2.42 -11.54
C TYR A 7 -4.59 -3.77 -10.92
N VAL A 8 -3.44 -3.84 -10.23
CA VAL A 8 -2.96 -5.07 -9.61
C VAL A 8 -3.84 -5.47 -8.42
N THR A 9 -4.22 -4.51 -7.57
CA THR A 9 -4.90 -4.80 -6.31
C THR A 9 -6.40 -5.01 -6.50
N VAL A 10 -7.09 -4.07 -7.16
CA VAL A 10 -8.56 -4.06 -7.26
C VAL A 10 -9.11 -5.27 -8.03
N PHE A 11 -8.36 -5.79 -9.01
CA PHE A 11 -8.77 -6.90 -9.87
C PHE A 11 -7.99 -8.20 -9.63
N SER A 12 -7.29 -8.29 -8.50
CA SER A 12 -6.38 -9.42 -8.20
C SER A 12 -7.08 -10.79 -8.23
N SER A 13 -8.34 -10.87 -7.83
CA SER A 13 -9.12 -12.10 -7.78
C SER A 13 -9.46 -12.65 -9.17
N VAL A 14 -9.50 -11.79 -10.19
CA VAL A 14 -9.86 -12.16 -11.57
C VAL A 14 -8.61 -12.39 -12.42
N TYR A 15 -7.56 -11.58 -12.23
CA TYR A 15 -6.35 -11.64 -13.03
C TYR A 15 -5.07 -11.55 -12.16
N PRO A 16 -4.70 -12.66 -11.48
CA PRO A 16 -3.57 -12.66 -10.54
C PRO A 16 -2.21 -12.43 -11.22
N THR A 17 -2.09 -12.75 -12.51
CA THR A 17 -0.86 -12.56 -13.29
C THR A 17 -0.55 -11.08 -13.58
N ALA A 18 -1.47 -10.13 -13.32
CA ALA A 18 -1.19 -8.69 -13.36
C ALA A 18 0.02 -8.31 -12.50
N ALA A 19 0.21 -8.96 -11.35
CA ALA A 19 1.32 -8.66 -10.46
C ALA A 19 2.69 -8.94 -11.12
N MET A 20 2.78 -10.00 -11.93
CA MET A 20 4.00 -10.31 -12.68
C MET A 20 4.29 -9.27 -13.75
N TRP A 21 3.26 -8.84 -14.49
CA TRP A 21 3.40 -7.77 -15.48
C TRP A 21 3.81 -6.45 -14.83
N ALA A 22 3.21 -6.11 -13.70
CA ALA A 22 3.58 -4.91 -12.96
C ALA A 22 5.03 -4.98 -12.45
N LEU A 23 5.51 -6.15 -12.04
CA LEU A 23 6.92 -6.32 -11.63
C LEU A 23 7.87 -6.08 -12.81
N LEU A 24 7.58 -6.66 -13.98
CA LEU A 24 8.39 -6.45 -15.19
C LEU A 24 8.40 -4.98 -15.61
N ASP A 25 7.22 -4.34 -15.63
CA ASP A 25 7.08 -2.92 -15.96
C ASP A 25 7.88 -2.05 -14.98
N ASN A 26 7.82 -2.32 -13.68
CA ASN A 26 8.60 -1.59 -12.67
C ASN A 26 10.11 -1.75 -12.86
N ILE A 27 10.60 -2.93 -13.24
CA ILE A 27 12.03 -3.16 -13.51
C ILE A 27 12.49 -2.31 -14.70
N ILE A 28 11.69 -2.28 -15.77
CA ILE A 28 11.98 -1.48 -16.96
C ILE A 28 11.89 0.02 -16.62
N ASP A 29 10.84 0.45 -15.93
CA ASP A 29 10.61 1.86 -15.61
C ASP A 29 11.69 2.42 -14.68
N MET A 30 12.25 1.63 -13.76
CA MET A 30 13.43 2.05 -12.97
C MET A 30 14.63 2.39 -13.85
N ARG A 31 14.93 1.57 -14.86
CA ARG A 31 16.05 1.80 -15.78
C ARG A 31 15.79 3.00 -16.68
N VAL A 32 14.60 3.05 -17.27
CA VAL A 32 14.16 4.15 -18.13
C VAL A 32 14.15 5.47 -17.34
N GLY A 33 13.65 5.47 -16.11
CA GLY A 33 13.64 6.62 -15.21
C GLY A 33 15.05 7.14 -14.93
N SER A 34 15.99 6.26 -14.58
CA SER A 34 17.39 6.65 -14.38
C SER A 34 17.98 7.30 -15.64
N THR A 35 17.78 6.70 -16.81
CA THR A 35 18.29 7.25 -18.08
C THR A 35 17.67 8.61 -18.40
N LYS A 36 16.36 8.78 -18.18
CA LYS A 36 15.67 10.07 -18.36
C LYS A 36 16.25 11.16 -17.47
N TYR A 37 16.49 10.87 -16.19
CA TYR A 37 17.08 11.85 -15.27
C TYR A 37 18.53 12.21 -15.60
N CYS A 38 19.32 11.27 -16.12
CA CYS A 38 20.72 11.53 -16.45
C CYS A 38 20.94 12.18 -17.82
N LEU A 39 20.13 11.81 -18.83
CA LEU A 39 20.39 12.16 -20.22
C LEU A 39 19.32 13.06 -20.87
N ALA A 40 18.08 13.08 -20.36
CA ALA A 40 16.98 13.78 -21.01
C ALA A 40 16.52 15.06 -20.30
N TYR A 41 16.65 15.14 -18.98
CA TYR A 41 16.17 16.27 -18.18
C TYR A 41 17.30 17.16 -17.66
N GLN A 42 17.03 18.46 -17.57
CA GLN A 42 17.89 19.38 -16.84
C GLN A 42 17.81 19.07 -15.34
N ARG A 43 18.94 19.25 -14.64
CA ARG A 43 19.05 18.95 -13.20
C ARG A 43 17.99 19.71 -12.39
N PRO A 44 17.09 19.01 -11.68
CA PRO A 44 16.11 19.67 -10.83
C PRO A 44 16.75 20.19 -9.55
N PHE A 45 16.12 21.21 -8.94
CA PHE A 45 16.52 21.69 -7.63
C PHE A 45 16.16 20.68 -6.54
N GLY A 46 17.11 20.40 -5.66
CA GLY A 46 16.91 19.45 -4.56
C GLY A 46 15.93 19.99 -3.52
N GLN A 47 14.80 19.29 -3.36
CA GLN A 47 13.84 19.56 -2.30
C GLN A 47 13.93 18.48 -1.23
N ARG A 48 13.97 18.88 0.04
CA ARG A 48 13.92 17.93 1.16
C ARG A 48 12.46 17.59 1.44
N ALA A 49 12.06 16.36 1.17
CA ALA A 49 10.76 15.83 1.53
C ALA A 49 10.90 14.81 2.66
N ALA A 50 10.02 14.90 3.67
CA ALA A 50 10.00 13.97 4.80
C ALA A 50 9.14 12.72 4.53
N SER A 51 8.26 12.76 3.53
CA SER A 51 7.38 11.66 3.13
C SER A 51 6.98 11.79 1.66
N ILE A 52 6.31 10.77 1.13
CA ILE A 52 5.67 10.81 -0.19
C ILE A 52 4.42 11.73 -0.23
N GLY A 53 3.97 12.24 0.92
CA GLY A 53 2.83 13.15 1.04
C GLY A 53 1.48 12.46 0.89
N THR A 54 0.54 13.13 0.23
CA THR A 54 -0.86 12.69 0.03
C THR A 54 -0.99 11.38 -0.74
N TRP A 55 0.04 10.99 -1.50
CA TRP A 55 0.09 9.70 -2.20
C TRP A 55 -0.02 8.51 -1.24
N GLN A 56 0.46 8.64 0.01
CA GLN A 56 0.29 7.60 1.02
C GLN A 56 -1.19 7.35 1.31
N SER A 57 -1.94 8.41 1.60
CA SER A 57 -3.39 8.32 1.85
C SER A 57 -4.15 7.82 0.62
N ALA A 58 -3.74 8.20 -0.58
CA ALA A 58 -4.34 7.70 -1.81
C ALA A 58 -4.16 6.18 -1.97
N LEU A 59 -2.96 5.66 -1.71
CA LEU A 59 -2.68 4.22 -1.75
C LEU A 59 -3.46 3.45 -0.68
N GLU A 60 -3.61 4.01 0.52
CA GLU A 60 -4.43 3.43 1.60
C GLU A 60 -5.91 3.34 1.19
N VAL A 61 -6.48 4.40 0.61
CA VAL A 61 -7.87 4.39 0.12
C VAL A 61 -8.07 3.32 -0.96
N VAL A 62 -7.16 3.22 -1.93
CA VAL A 62 -7.23 2.19 -2.97
C VAL A 62 -7.11 0.79 -2.38
N SER A 63 -6.28 0.60 -1.35
CA SER A 63 -6.13 -0.69 -0.67
C SER A 63 -7.42 -1.14 0.01
N ILE A 64 -8.14 -0.22 0.66
CA ILE A 64 -9.45 -0.51 1.27
C ILE A 64 -10.47 -0.84 0.18
N MET A 65 -10.57 -0.02 -0.88
CA MET A 65 -11.47 -0.25 -2.01
C MET A 65 -11.22 -1.58 -2.71
N SER A 66 -9.96 -1.99 -2.77
CA SER A 66 -9.54 -3.29 -3.31
C SER A 66 -10.13 -4.45 -2.52
N ILE A 67 -10.13 -4.39 -1.18
CA ILE A 67 -10.73 -5.46 -0.35
C ILE A 67 -12.20 -5.65 -0.70
N ILE A 68 -12.96 -4.55 -0.73
CA ILE A 68 -14.40 -4.55 -1.05
C ILE A 68 -14.64 -5.13 -2.45
N THR A 69 -13.89 -4.65 -3.44
CA THR A 69 -14.09 -5.04 -4.84
C THR A 69 -13.76 -6.52 -5.07
N ASN A 70 -12.65 -7.02 -4.52
CA ASN A 70 -12.29 -8.43 -4.65
C ASN A 70 -13.31 -9.34 -3.95
N CYS A 71 -13.85 -8.95 -2.78
CA CYS A 71 -14.91 -9.72 -2.11
C CYS A 71 -16.19 -9.82 -2.96
N ILE A 72 -16.61 -8.71 -3.58
CA ILE A 72 -17.76 -8.69 -4.50
C ILE A 72 -17.49 -9.60 -5.72
N LEU A 73 -16.33 -9.46 -6.36
CA LEU A 73 -15.95 -10.26 -7.54
C LEU A 73 -15.93 -11.76 -7.22
N ILE A 74 -15.41 -12.15 -6.06
CA ILE A 74 -15.40 -13.55 -5.61
C ILE A 74 -16.84 -14.02 -5.34
N SER A 75 -17.68 -13.23 -4.67
CA SER A 75 -19.09 -13.59 -4.40
C SER A 75 -19.88 -13.88 -5.68
N MET A 76 -19.59 -13.15 -6.76
CA MET A 76 -20.22 -13.31 -8.08
C MET A 76 -19.59 -14.43 -8.91
N SER A 77 -18.40 -14.91 -8.55
CA SER A 77 -17.69 -15.94 -9.31
C SER A 77 -18.34 -17.33 -9.19
N ASP A 78 -18.21 -18.13 -10.24
CA ASP A 78 -18.63 -19.53 -10.26
C ASP A 78 -17.86 -20.39 -9.25
N ILE A 79 -16.65 -19.97 -8.89
CA ILE A 79 -15.83 -20.64 -7.86
C ILE A 79 -16.57 -20.63 -6.53
N ALA A 80 -17.11 -19.48 -6.13
CA ALA A 80 -17.87 -19.37 -4.89
C ALA A 80 -19.18 -20.19 -4.94
N ALA A 81 -19.82 -20.29 -6.11
CA ALA A 81 -20.99 -21.15 -6.31
C ALA A 81 -20.66 -22.65 -6.17
N ARG A 82 -19.49 -23.09 -6.63
CA ARG A 82 -19.03 -24.49 -6.49
C ARG A 82 -18.69 -24.86 -5.05
N PHE A 83 -18.14 -23.93 -4.27
CA PHE A 83 -17.84 -24.17 -2.85
C PHE A 83 -19.10 -24.27 -1.99
N SER A 84 -20.19 -23.63 -2.39
CA SER A 84 -21.44 -23.57 -1.64
C SER A 84 -22.65 -23.78 -2.56
N PRO A 85 -22.79 -24.96 -3.17
CA PRO A 85 -23.82 -25.21 -4.18
C PRO A 85 -25.24 -25.24 -3.59
N LYS A 86 -25.35 -25.42 -2.27
CA LYS A 86 -26.63 -25.47 -1.55
C LYS A 86 -27.13 -24.09 -1.09
N LEU A 87 -26.26 -23.08 -1.08
CA LEU A 87 -26.62 -21.74 -0.61
C LEU A 87 -27.19 -20.92 -1.77
N HIS A 88 -28.26 -20.19 -1.50
CA HIS A 88 -28.76 -19.19 -2.43
C HIS A 88 -27.79 -18.02 -2.55
N ILE A 89 -27.94 -17.23 -3.63
CA ILE A 89 -27.07 -16.08 -3.92
C ILE A 89 -26.98 -15.09 -2.76
N TYR A 90 -28.11 -14.82 -2.07
CA TYR A 90 -28.17 -13.87 -0.96
C TYR A 90 -27.41 -14.39 0.28
N GLU A 91 -27.53 -15.68 0.61
CA GLU A 91 -26.82 -16.27 1.74
C GLU A 91 -25.31 -16.25 1.49
N ARG A 92 -24.88 -16.55 0.26
CA ARG A 92 -23.47 -16.49 -0.15
C ARG A 92 -22.92 -15.07 -0.03
N THR A 93 -23.67 -14.06 -0.47
CA THR A 93 -23.26 -12.66 -0.34
C THR A 93 -23.14 -12.23 1.12
N ILE A 94 -24.05 -12.66 2.01
CA ILE A 94 -23.96 -12.35 3.45
C ILE A 94 -22.69 -12.94 4.06
N VAL A 95 -22.37 -14.21 3.75
CA VAL A 95 -21.13 -14.84 4.22
C VAL A 95 -19.88 -14.09 3.72
N MET A 96 -19.90 -13.63 2.46
CA MET A 96 -18.80 -12.84 1.90
C MET A 96 -18.68 -11.45 2.55
N ILE A 97 -19.78 -10.80 2.91
CA ILE A 97 -19.75 -9.52 3.65
C ILE A 97 -19.14 -9.72 5.04
N ILE A 98 -19.47 -10.81 5.74
CA ILE A 98 -18.86 -11.12 7.04
C ILE A 98 -17.34 -11.31 6.86
N PHE A 99 -16.94 -12.07 5.83
CA PHE A 99 -15.53 -12.30 5.52
C PHE A 99 -14.79 -10.99 5.15
N GLU A 100 -15.43 -10.10 4.40
CA GLU A 100 -14.92 -8.78 4.08
C GLU A 100 -14.65 -7.96 5.35
N HIS A 101 -15.59 -7.93 6.30
CA HIS A 101 -15.41 -7.22 7.58
C HIS A 101 -14.28 -7.80 8.42
N LEU A 102 -14.07 -9.12 8.39
CA LEU A 102 -12.93 -9.77 9.05
C LEU A 102 -11.59 -9.35 8.42
N ILE A 103 -11.52 -9.28 7.08
CA ILE A 103 -10.31 -8.81 6.38
C ILE A 103 -10.06 -7.32 6.67
N LEU A 104 -11.10 -6.48 6.66
CA LEU A 104 -10.98 -5.06 7.00
C LEU A 104 -10.53 -4.86 8.45
N ALA A 105 -11.06 -5.65 9.38
CA ALA A 105 -10.62 -5.62 10.78
C ALA A 105 -9.15 -6.05 10.91
N LEU A 106 -8.71 -7.07 10.18
CA LEU A 106 -7.31 -7.47 10.12
C LEU A 106 -6.42 -6.36 9.53
N TRP A 107 -6.85 -5.75 8.44
CA TRP A 107 -6.15 -4.63 7.81
C TRP A 107 -5.97 -3.46 8.79
N LEU A 108 -7.03 -3.10 9.52
CA LEU A 108 -7.01 -2.06 10.55
C LEU A 108 -6.09 -2.46 11.72
N GLY A 109 -6.12 -3.73 12.14
CA GLY A 109 -5.25 -4.27 13.17
C GLY A 109 -3.78 -4.13 12.79
N ILE A 110 -3.40 -4.54 11.57
CA ILE A 110 -2.03 -4.40 11.06
C ILE A 110 -1.62 -2.92 10.97
N TYR A 111 -2.53 -2.06 10.50
CA TYR A 111 -2.31 -0.61 10.44
C TYR A 111 -1.99 -0.02 11.81
N TYR A 112 -2.69 -0.46 12.85
CA TYR A 112 -2.48 0.04 14.22
C TYR A 112 -1.23 -0.56 14.89
N VAL A 113 -0.95 -1.85 14.66
CA VAL A 113 0.19 -2.56 15.27
C VAL A 113 1.53 -2.09 14.70
N THR A 114 1.56 -1.74 13.42
CA THR A 114 2.81 -1.35 12.75
C THR A 114 3.24 0.07 13.18
N PRO A 115 4.38 0.22 13.89
CA PRO A 115 4.83 1.54 14.32
C PRO A 115 5.28 2.37 13.11
N LYS A 116 4.82 3.62 13.02
CA LYS A 116 5.15 4.54 11.91
C LYS A 116 6.64 4.90 11.83
N VAL A 117 7.38 4.74 12.92
CA VAL A 117 8.82 4.97 12.99
C VAL A 117 9.45 3.76 13.66
N PRO A 118 10.47 3.14 13.05
CA PRO A 118 11.15 2.01 13.66
C PRO A 118 11.96 2.48 14.88
N VAL A 119 12.12 1.58 15.86
CA VAL A 119 12.71 1.89 17.18
C VAL A 119 14.10 2.52 17.06
N TRP A 120 14.95 2.00 16.17
CA TRP A 120 16.31 2.51 15.96
C TRP A 120 16.35 3.96 15.45
N VAL A 121 15.36 4.39 14.65
CA VAL A 121 15.25 5.79 14.19
C VAL A 121 14.77 6.68 15.33
N ALA A 122 13.81 6.21 16.13
CA ALA A 122 13.31 6.95 17.28
C ALA A 122 14.41 7.19 18.31
N GLU A 123 15.23 6.17 18.56
CA GLU A 123 16.37 6.25 19.47
C GLU A 123 17.43 7.23 18.94
N GLU A 124 17.81 7.15 17.66
CA GLU A 124 18.80 8.07 17.11
C GLU A 124 18.29 9.52 17.06
N ARG A 125 17.00 9.74 16.77
CA ARG A 125 16.38 11.07 16.91
C ARG A 125 16.45 11.58 18.34
N ALA A 126 16.17 10.74 19.34
CA ALA A 126 16.27 11.11 20.75
C ALA A 126 17.72 11.45 21.15
N ARG A 127 18.71 10.66 20.72
CA ARG A 127 20.14 10.94 20.96
C ARG A 127 20.58 12.25 20.31
N LEU A 128 20.15 12.52 19.08
CA LEU A 128 20.43 13.78 18.40
C LEU A 128 19.79 14.98 19.11
N GLU A 129 18.57 14.82 19.62
CA GLU A 129 17.87 15.88 20.34
C GLU A 129 18.51 16.17 21.70
N HIS A 130 18.96 15.14 22.43
CA HIS A 130 19.73 15.29 23.66
C HIS A 130 21.00 16.12 23.43
N ARG A 131 21.80 15.74 22.43
CA ARG A 131 23.05 16.44 22.08
C ARG A 131 22.79 17.92 21.70
N ARG A 132 21.70 18.19 20.98
CA ARG A 132 21.31 19.58 20.66
C ARG A 132 21.03 20.41 21.91
N ARG A 133 20.36 19.83 22.92
CA ARG A 133 20.05 20.52 24.18
C ARG A 133 21.30 20.80 25.00
N GLU A 134 22.28 19.90 25.00
CA GLU A 134 23.57 20.11 25.68
C GLU A 134 24.43 21.18 25.01
N ALA A 135 24.50 21.18 23.67
CA ALA A 135 25.25 22.19 22.92
C ALA A 135 24.75 23.62 23.17
N VAL A 136 23.44 23.81 23.34
CA VAL A 136 22.85 25.11 23.68
C VAL A 136 23.25 25.58 25.08
N LYS A 137 23.42 24.65 26.04
CA LYS A 137 23.84 24.98 27.42
C LYS A 137 25.32 25.33 27.52
N VAL A 138 26.17 24.70 26.71
CA VAL A 138 27.63 24.97 26.68
C VAL A 138 27.96 26.25 25.92
N GLY A 139 27.08 26.70 25.03
CA GLY A 139 27.23 27.95 24.28
C GLY A 139 26.74 29.22 24.99
N GLN A 140 26.22 29.11 26.22
CA GLN A 140 25.88 30.23 27.11
C GLN A 140 26.96 30.41 28.17
#